data_AF-A0A382E356-F1
#
_entry.id   AF-A0A382E356-F1
#
_cell.length_a   1.000
_cell.length_b   1.000
_cell.length_c   1.000
_cell.angle_alpha   90.00
_cell.angle_beta   90.00
_cell.angle_gamma   90.00
#
_symmetry.space_group_name_H-M   'P 1'
#
loop_
_entity.id
_entity.type
_entity.pdbx_description
1 polymer ?
#
loop_
_entity_poly.entity_id
_entity_poly.type
_entity_poly.pdbx_seq_one_letter_code
_entity_poly.pdbx_strand_id
1 'polypeptide(L)'
;MAVVFLTICDVLIDEHRPEDRRNIMDYVCGQCGMGVTGLTCVKCGQELVHDHITTDDGTTVAVSKCPNDCGMIKSPSCCGVDMTCST
;
A
#
# COMPACT_ATOMS: atom_id res chain seq x y z
N MET A 1 -44.56 1.28 -25.16
CA MET A 1 -44.26 1.99 -23.90
C MET A 1 -43.50 1.03 -22.98
N ALA A 2 -42.21 0.81 -23.26
CA ALA A 2 -41.35 -0.13 -22.52
C ALA A 2 -39.90 0.38 -22.41
N VAL A 3 -39.69 1.69 -22.49
CA VAL A 3 -38.35 2.31 -22.60
C VAL A 3 -38.07 3.36 -21.52
N VAL A 4 -38.88 3.44 -20.45
CA VAL A 4 -38.73 4.48 -19.41
C VAL A 4 -38.43 3.91 -18.01
N PHE A 5 -38.39 2.58 -17.85
CA PHE A 5 -38.11 1.94 -16.55
C PHE A 5 -36.72 1.32 -16.41
N LEU A 6 -35.95 1.19 -17.50
CA LEU A 6 -34.59 0.62 -17.41
C LEU A 6 -33.50 1.65 -17.07
N THR A 7 -33.65 2.93 -17.44
CA THR A 7 -32.58 3.95 -17.27
C THR A 7 -32.43 4.50 -15.86
N ILE A 8 -33.33 4.17 -14.93
CA ILE A 8 -33.21 4.56 -13.51
C ILE A 8 -32.48 3.52 -12.66
N CYS A 9 -32.30 2.28 -13.16
CA CYS A 9 -31.48 1.28 -12.47
C CYS A 9 -29.99 1.41 -12.78
N ASP A 10 -29.61 2.15 -13.83
CA ASP A 10 -28.20 2.35 -14.21
C ASP A 10 -27.50 3.49 -13.43
N VAL A 11 -28.21 4.25 -12.58
CA VAL A 11 -27.67 5.43 -11.85
C VAL A 11 -27.35 5.14 -10.37
N LEU A 12 -27.57 3.90 -9.88
CA LEU A 12 -27.35 3.51 -8.48
C LEU A 12 -26.52 2.23 -8.30
N ILE A 13 -25.65 1.91 -9.24
CA ILE A 13 -24.49 1.07 -8.95
C ILE A 13 -23.30 1.88 -9.39
N ASP A 14 -22.86 2.73 -8.46
CA ASP A 14 -21.57 3.37 -8.51
C ASP A 14 -20.54 2.31 -8.91
N GLU A 15 -19.93 2.52 -10.06
CA GLU A 15 -18.74 1.83 -10.53
C GLU A 15 -17.54 2.21 -9.64
N HIS A 16 -17.68 2.17 -8.31
CA HIS A 16 -16.55 2.23 -7.39
C HIS A 16 -15.98 0.84 -7.29
N ARG A 17 -15.18 0.59 -8.33
CA ARG A 17 -13.89 -0.10 -8.30
C ARG A 17 -13.94 -1.49 -7.66
N PRO A 18 -13.65 -2.58 -8.41
CA PRO A 18 -13.37 -3.86 -7.75
C PRO A 18 -12.39 -3.61 -6.60
N GLU A 19 -12.54 -4.30 -5.48
CA GLU A 19 -11.48 -4.45 -4.46
C GLU A 19 -10.26 -5.09 -5.14
N ASP A 20 -9.61 -4.33 -6.00
CA ASP A 20 -8.23 -3.95 -5.90
C ASP A 20 -7.43 -4.95 -5.09
N ARG A 21 -7.34 -6.13 -5.69
CA ARG A 21 -6.27 -7.09 -5.49
C ARG A 21 -4.95 -6.47 -5.99
N ARG A 22 -4.66 -5.21 -5.62
CA ARG A 22 -3.33 -4.63 -5.75
C ARG A 22 -2.50 -5.29 -4.68
N ASN A 23 -1.32 -5.72 -5.09
CA ASN A 23 -0.28 -6.24 -4.25
C ASN A 23 0.25 -5.08 -3.39
N ILE A 24 -0.56 -4.68 -2.41
CA ILE A 24 -0.32 -3.54 -1.53
C ILE A 24 0.54 -4.02 -0.37
N MET A 25 1.59 -3.27 -0.08
CA MET A 25 2.57 -3.69 0.91
C MET A 25 2.02 -3.44 2.32
N ASP A 26 1.81 -4.52 3.06
CA ASP A 26 1.32 -4.51 4.42
C ASP A 26 2.47 -4.69 5.42
N TYR A 27 2.57 -3.81 6.41
CA TYR A 27 3.51 -3.93 7.52
C TYR A 27 2.73 -4.28 8.78
N VAL A 28 3.07 -5.40 9.42
CA VAL A 28 2.40 -5.85 10.64
C VAL A 28 3.41 -6.00 11.77
N CYS A 29 3.11 -5.38 12.92
CA CYS A 29 3.87 -5.57 14.13
C CYS A 29 3.47 -6.89 14.81
N GLY A 30 4.39 -7.84 14.89
CA GLY A 30 4.16 -9.13 15.56
C GLY A 30 4.01 -9.04 17.09
N GLN A 31 4.21 -7.88 17.72
CA GLN A 31 4.09 -7.72 19.18
C GLN A 31 2.71 -7.20 19.61
N CYS A 32 2.21 -6.14 18.95
CA CYS A 32 0.95 -5.51 19.32
C CYS A 32 -0.17 -5.69 18.27
N GLY A 33 0.14 -6.26 17.11
CA GLY A 33 -0.82 -6.45 16.02
C GLY A 33 -1.15 -5.18 15.21
N MET A 34 -0.43 -4.08 15.42
CA MET A 34 -0.58 -2.87 14.60
C MET A 34 -0.22 -3.16 13.15
N GLY A 35 -1.11 -2.82 12.22
CA GLY A 35 -0.91 -2.96 10.77
C GLY A 35 -0.89 -1.60 10.07
N VAL A 36 -0.04 -1.45 9.06
CA VAL A 36 0.02 -0.30 8.16
C VAL A 36 -0.06 -0.80 6.73
N THR A 37 -0.97 -0.24 5.94
CA THR A 37 -1.17 -0.57 4.52
C THR A 37 -1.29 0.71 3.69
N GLY A 38 -1.19 0.60 2.37
CA GLY A 38 -1.47 1.71 1.45
C GLY A 38 -0.47 2.85 1.46
N LEU A 39 0.81 2.53 1.68
CA LEU A 39 1.88 3.52 1.64
C LEU A 39 2.03 4.08 0.21
N THR A 40 1.76 5.38 0.06
CA THR A 40 1.78 6.09 -1.23
C THR A 40 2.75 7.27 -1.17
N CYS A 41 3.54 7.46 -2.23
CA CYS A 41 4.40 8.62 -2.36
C CYS A 41 3.57 9.88 -2.65
N VAL A 42 3.59 10.85 -1.74
CA VAL A 42 2.83 12.11 -1.89
C VAL A 42 3.27 12.94 -3.10
N LYS A 43 4.54 12.82 -3.55
CA LYS A 43 5.06 13.60 -4.68
C LYS A 43 4.52 13.16 -6.04
N CYS A 44 4.37 11.85 -6.25
CA CYS A 44 4.01 11.29 -7.56
C CYS A 44 2.71 10.46 -7.54
N GLY A 45 2.11 10.25 -6.36
CA GLY A 45 0.88 9.50 -6.17
C GLY A 45 0.99 7.99 -6.38
N GLN A 46 2.20 7.45 -6.59
CA GLN A 46 2.40 6.02 -6.77
C GLN A 46 2.61 5.29 -5.45
N GLU A 47 2.11 4.07 -5.38
CA GLU A 47 2.31 3.15 -4.25
C GLU A 47 3.79 2.82 -4.11
N LEU A 48 4.25 2.79 -2.85
CA LEU A 48 5.61 2.43 -2.52
C LEU A 48 5.77 0.91 -2.64
N VAL A 49 6.91 0.47 -3.18
CA VAL A 49 7.25 -0.94 -3.33
C VAL A 49 8.22 -1.36 -2.23
N HIS A 50 8.05 -2.56 -1.69
CA HIS A 50 8.98 -3.10 -0.69
C HIS A 50 10.32 -3.44 -1.34
N ASP A 51 11.40 -3.03 -0.70
CA ASP A 51 12.78 -3.23 -1.13
C ASP A 51 13.68 -3.40 0.11
N HIS A 52 14.95 -3.73 -0.11
CA HIS A 52 15.94 -3.87 0.96
C HIS A 52 17.23 -3.14 0.61
N ILE A 53 17.76 -2.40 1.58
CA ILE A 53 19.08 -1.80 1.48
C ILE A 53 20.06 -2.57 2.36
N THR A 54 21.23 -2.91 1.82
CA THR A 54 22.34 -3.42 2.61
C THR A 54 23.20 -2.24 3.00
N THR A 55 23.30 -2.00 4.30
CA THR A 55 24.21 -0.99 4.86
C THR A 55 25.67 -1.45 4.75
N ASP A 56 26.61 -0.51 4.85
CA ASP A 56 28.05 -0.80 4.78
C ASP A 56 28.50 -1.78 5.89
N ASP A 57 27.78 -1.82 7.01
CA ASP A 57 27.97 -2.76 8.12
C ASP A 57 27.43 -4.17 7.82
N GLY A 58 26.92 -4.42 6.60
CA GLY A 58 26.35 -5.68 6.16
C GLY A 58 24.93 -5.96 6.68
N THR A 59 24.31 -5.00 7.38
CA THR A 59 22.95 -5.15 7.88
C THR A 59 21.93 -4.84 6.79
N THR A 60 20.98 -5.74 6.56
CA THR A 60 19.87 -5.54 5.63
C THR A 60 18.70 -4.84 6.32
N VAL A 61 18.27 -3.71 5.78
CA VAL A 61 17.15 -2.91 6.28
C VAL A 61 16.02 -2.94 5.26
N ALA A 62 14.81 -3.25 5.71
CA ALA A 62 13.61 -3.16 4.90
C ALA A 62 13.26 -1.69 4.63
N VAL A 63 12.94 -1.36 3.39
CA VAL A 63 12.55 -0.02 2.95
C VAL A 63 11.34 -0.10 2.03
N SER A 64 10.55 0.96 1.99
CA SER A 64 9.53 1.15 0.96
C SER A 64 10.06 2.22 -0.01
N LYS A 65 10.35 1.81 -1.24
CA LYS A 65 10.95 2.65 -2.28
C LYS A 65 9.88 3.17 -3.24
N CYS A 66 10.01 4.43 -3.65
CA CYS A 66 9.19 4.98 -4.72
C CYS A 66 9.67 4.42 -6.07
N PRO A 67 8.80 3.80 -6.89
CA PRO A 67 9.17 3.31 -8.22
C PRO A 67 9.63 4.42 -9.18
N ASN A 68 9.18 5.66 -8.97
CA ASN A 68 9.61 6.84 -9.71
C ASN A 68 10.86 7.51 -9.12
N ASP A 69 11.58 6.84 -8.22
CA ASP A 69 12.82 7.31 -7.60
C ASP A 69 12.73 8.69 -6.92
N CYS A 70 11.55 9.01 -6.39
CA CYS A 70 11.34 10.23 -5.61
C CYS A 70 12.00 10.17 -4.21
N GLY A 71 12.43 8.97 -3.80
CA GLY A 71 12.98 8.65 -2.50
C GLY A 71 12.58 7.26 -2.01
N MET A 72 13.05 6.93 -0.81
CA MET A 72 12.73 5.71 -0.09
C MET A 72 12.53 6.03 1.40
N ILE A 73 11.65 5.28 2.06
CA ILE A 73 11.44 5.38 3.50
C ILE A 73 11.86 4.06 4.16
N LYS A 74 12.42 4.14 5.37
CA LYS A 74 12.64 2.94 6.19
C LYS A 74 11.30 2.32 6.57
N SER A 75 11.24 0.99 6.71
CA SER A 75 10.05 0.30 7.20
C SER A 75 9.54 0.93 8.51
N PRO A 76 8.20 1.03 8.72
CA PRO A 76 7.64 1.58 9.94
C PRO A 76 8.17 0.84 11.17
N SER A 77 8.45 1.58 12.25
CA SER A 77 8.87 0.98 13.53
C SER A 77 7.73 1.00 14.55
N CYS A 78 7.57 -0.09 15.31
CA CYS A 78 6.59 -0.22 16.37
C CYS A 78 7.11 -1.14 17.46
N CYS A 79 6.79 -0.85 18.72
CA CYS A 79 7.33 -1.57 19.89
C CYS A 79 8.88 -1.61 19.94
N GLY A 80 9.55 -0.61 19.33
CA GLY A 80 11.01 -0.53 19.27
C GLY A 80 11.67 -1.46 18.24
N VAL A 81 10.88 -2.13 17.39
CA VAL A 81 11.38 -2.98 16.30
C VAL A 81 10.84 -2.50 14.95
N ASP A 82 11.62 -2.69 13.89
CA ASP A 82 11.15 -2.45 12.53
C ASP A 82 10.09 -3.52 12.18
N MET A 83 8.96 -3.09 11.63
CA MET A 83 7.93 -4.00 11.16
C MET A 83 8.40 -4.74 9.90
N THR A 84 7.93 -5.97 9.74
CA THR A 84 8.19 -6.79 8.55
C THR A 84 7.06 -6.66 7.54
N CYS A 85 7.40 -6.63 6.26
CA CYS A 85 6.43 -6.68 5.18
C CYS A 85 5.79 -8.08 5.14
N SER A 86 4.47 -8.13 5.16
CA SER A 86 3.65 -9.33 5.01
C SER A 86 3.15 -9.34 3.58
N THR A 87 4.02 -9.73 2.64
CA THR A 87 3.62 -9.99 1.23
C THR A 87 2.57 -11.07 1.12
#